data_AF-A0A5R8YZX0-F1
#
_entry.id   AF-A0A5R8YZX0-F1
#
_cell.length_a   1.000
_cell.length_b   1.000
_cell.length_c   1.000
_cell.angle_alpha   90.00
_cell.angle_beta   90.00
_cell.angle_gamma   90.00
#
_symmetry.space_group_name_H-M   'P 1'
#
loop_
_entity.id
_entity.type
_entity.pdbx_description
1 polymer ?
#
loop_
_entity_poly.entity_id
_entity_poly.type
_entity_poly.pdbx_seq_one_letter_code
_entity_poly.pdbx_strand_id
1 'polypeptide(L)'
;MGMREIKISGLKMRWFIYAVLFGMAPIFLRLLVGSLTQGEKAISLLAPSDFIAFGIVLQVSIFNEIKYHDLDDAEWKHSMMGFSALLMLIYSGLYVLLLMSEIVDSVNVKAILNSSLIFSLISLLLCWVSYDRMSKSSEFGSRE
;
A
#
# COMPACT_ATOMS: atom_id res chain seq x y z
N MET A 1 -21.34 -22.52 28.10
CA MET A 1 -21.85 -22.54 26.72
C MET A 1 -21.28 -21.31 26.02
N GLY A 2 -20.05 -21.43 25.52
CA GLY A 2 -19.26 -20.30 25.05
C GLY A 2 -19.56 -20.01 23.58
N MET A 3 -20.02 -18.79 23.30
CA MET A 3 -20.04 -18.23 21.96
C MET A 3 -18.62 -18.00 21.48
N ARG A 4 -18.17 -18.75 20.49
CA ARG A 4 -16.94 -18.44 19.76
C ARG A 4 -17.04 -18.94 18.32
N GLU A 5 -18.00 -18.41 17.59
CA GLU A 5 -18.23 -18.79 16.19
C GLU A 5 -18.24 -17.51 15.33
N ILE A 6 -17.27 -17.45 14.40
CA ILE A 6 -17.27 -16.66 13.17
C ILE A 6 -17.15 -15.12 13.31
N LYS A 7 -15.91 -14.60 13.41
CA LYS A 7 -15.62 -13.17 13.21
C LYS A 7 -14.31 -12.85 12.45
N ILE A 8 -13.53 -13.85 12.06
CA ILE A 8 -12.16 -13.67 11.55
C ILE A 8 -12.13 -13.14 10.11
N SER A 9 -13.04 -13.58 9.22
CA SER A 9 -13.13 -13.06 7.84
C SER A 9 -13.43 -11.56 7.81
N GLY A 10 -14.35 -11.10 8.68
CA GLY A 10 -14.69 -9.68 8.81
C GLY A 10 -13.55 -8.81 9.32
N LEU A 11 -12.69 -9.32 10.20
CA LEU A 11 -11.51 -8.59 10.70
C LEU A 11 -10.45 -8.40 9.61
N LYS A 12 -10.16 -9.45 8.83
CA LYS A 12 -9.19 -9.39 7.73
C LYS A 12 -9.66 -8.48 6.60
N MET A 13 -10.96 -8.54 6.28
CA MET A 13 -11.55 -7.64 5.28
C MET A 13 -11.51 -6.18 5.74
N ARG A 14 -11.75 -5.91 7.03
CA ARG A 14 -11.58 -4.57 7.62
C ARG A 14 -10.14 -4.09 7.52
N TRP A 15 -9.16 -4.94 7.82
CA TRP A 15 -7.74 -4.59 7.67
C TRP A 15 -7.42 -4.18 6.23
N PHE A 16 -7.81 -5.00 5.25
CA PHE A 16 -7.56 -4.70 3.83
C PHE A 16 -8.20 -3.38 3.42
N ILE A 17 -9.47 -3.17 3.80
CA ILE A 17 -10.19 -1.93 3.52
C ILE A 17 -9.49 -0.73 4.17
N TYR A 18 -9.07 -0.84 5.43
CA TYR A 18 -8.38 0.25 6.12
C TYR A 18 -7.03 0.55 5.49
N ALA A 19 -6.22 -0.45 5.17
CA ALA A 19 -4.92 -0.26 4.53
C ALA A 19 -5.05 0.47 3.18
N VAL A 20 -6.03 0.06 2.35
CA VAL A 20 -6.27 0.71 1.06
C VAL A 20 -6.84 2.11 1.23
N LEU A 21 -7.85 2.31 2.10
CA LEU A 21 -8.45 3.62 2.33
C LEU A 21 -7.46 4.64 2.89
N PHE A 22 -6.70 4.27 3.93
CA PHE A 22 -5.67 5.14 4.49
C PHE A 22 -4.55 5.41 3.49
N GLY A 23 -4.17 4.40 2.70
CA GLY A 23 -3.19 4.58 1.64
C GLY A 23 -3.65 5.53 0.53
N MET A 24 -4.93 5.51 0.17
CA MET A 24 -5.50 6.38 -0.88
C MET A 24 -5.77 7.81 -0.39
N ALA A 25 -5.63 8.09 0.91
CA ALA A 25 -5.92 9.41 1.48
C ALA A 25 -5.21 10.57 0.75
N PRO A 26 -3.91 10.51 0.39
CA PRO A 26 -3.24 11.59 -0.34
C PRO A 26 -3.89 11.88 -1.70
N ILE A 27 -4.30 10.84 -2.42
CA ILE A 27 -4.96 10.96 -3.73
C ILE A 27 -6.32 11.63 -3.57
N PHE A 28 -7.14 11.17 -2.62
CA PHE A 28 -8.47 11.75 -2.39
C PHE A 28 -8.39 13.21 -1.95
N LEU A 29 -7.46 13.53 -1.05
CA LEU A 29 -7.25 14.91 -0.60
C LEU A 29 -6.77 15.80 -1.75
N ARG A 30 -5.85 15.32 -2.59
CA ARG A 30 -5.39 16.11 -3.76
C ARG A 30 -6.51 16.33 -4.77
N LEU A 31 -7.34 15.32 -5.04
CA LEU A 31 -8.50 15.48 -5.92
C LEU A 31 -9.51 16.48 -5.36
N LEU A 32 -9.79 16.42 -4.05
CA LEU A 32 -10.66 17.38 -3.38
C LEU A 32 -10.10 18.80 -3.48
N VAL A 33 -8.83 19.01 -3.11
CA VAL A 33 -8.19 20.33 -3.19
C VAL A 33 -8.16 20.83 -4.64
N GLY A 34 -7.79 19.98 -5.59
CA GLY A 34 -7.78 20.29 -7.02
C GLY A 34 -9.14 20.71 -7.56
N SER A 35 -10.23 20.11 -7.06
CA SER A 35 -11.60 20.50 -7.44
C SER A 35 -12.03 21.87 -6.88
N LEU A 36 -11.43 22.30 -5.76
CA LEU A 36 -11.74 23.57 -5.09
C LEU A 36 -10.85 24.72 -5.56
N THR A 37 -9.69 24.43 -6.15
CA THR A 37 -8.75 25.43 -6.67
C THR A 37 -8.98 25.70 -8.15
N GLN A 38 -9.21 26.96 -8.53
CA GLN A 38 -9.28 27.44 -9.92
C GLN A 38 -8.21 28.53 -10.14
N GLY A 39 -7.48 28.49 -11.27
CA GLY A 39 -6.48 29.52 -11.63
C GLY A 39 -5.29 29.01 -12.46
N GLU A 40 -4.40 29.92 -12.87
CA GLU A 40 -3.23 29.64 -13.76
C GLU A 40 -2.17 28.71 -13.15
N LYS A 41 -2.17 28.53 -11.82
CA LYS A 41 -1.36 27.53 -11.11
C LYS A 41 -2.23 26.39 -10.55
N ALA A 42 -3.09 25.84 -11.41
CA ALA A 42 -3.94 24.71 -11.04
C ALA A 42 -3.07 23.55 -10.52
N ILE A 43 -3.48 22.98 -9.39
CA ILE A 43 -2.81 21.83 -8.80
C ILE A 43 -3.03 20.64 -9.72
N SER A 44 -1.96 19.94 -10.10
CA SER A 44 -2.07 18.70 -10.86
C SER A 44 -2.95 17.70 -10.11
N LEU A 45 -3.94 17.12 -10.80
CA LEU A 45 -4.89 16.18 -10.19
C LEU A 45 -4.21 14.93 -9.63
N LEU A 46 -3.07 14.53 -10.20
CA LEU A 46 -2.25 13.41 -9.78
C LEU A 46 -0.78 13.83 -9.76
N ALA A 47 -0.04 13.36 -8.76
CA ALA A 47 1.40 13.57 -8.67
C ALA A 47 2.13 12.30 -8.21
N PRO A 48 3.45 12.20 -8.48
CA PRO A 48 4.23 11.04 -8.06
C PRO A 48 4.19 10.82 -6.55
N SER A 49 4.16 11.90 -5.76
CA SER A 49 4.12 11.80 -4.29
C SER A 49 2.89 11.06 -3.77
N ASP A 50 1.75 11.13 -4.47
CA ASP A 50 0.53 10.46 -4.03
C ASP A 50 0.66 8.94 -4.15
N PHE A 51 1.22 8.46 -5.25
CA PHE A 51 1.44 7.03 -5.49
C PHE A 51 2.59 6.47 -4.66
N ILE A 52 3.64 7.26 -4.42
CA ILE A 52 4.74 6.90 -3.52
C ILE A 52 4.21 6.73 -2.09
N ALA A 53 3.45 7.70 -1.59
CA ALA A 53 2.86 7.63 -0.24
C ALA A 53 1.89 6.46 -0.13
N PHE A 54 1.02 6.27 -1.13
CA PHE A 54 0.10 5.14 -1.18
C PHE A 54 0.84 3.80 -1.11
N GLY A 55 1.87 3.63 -1.94
CA GLY A 55 2.70 2.44 -1.97
C GLY A 55 3.36 2.14 -0.62
N ILE A 56 3.94 3.15 0.03
CA ILE A 56 4.55 2.99 1.36
C ILE A 56 3.51 2.53 2.39
N VAL A 57 2.33 3.17 2.45
CA VAL A 57 1.29 2.80 3.41
C VAL A 57 0.84 1.35 3.22
N LEU A 58 0.66 0.90 1.97
CA LEU A 58 0.35 -0.50 1.69
C LEU A 58 1.45 -1.44 2.19
N GLN A 59 2.72 -1.16 1.86
CA GLN A 59 3.82 -2.03 2.24
C GLN A 59 4.05 -2.07 3.76
N VAL A 60 3.93 -0.94 4.46
CA VAL A 60 4.00 -0.89 5.92
C VAL A 60 2.86 -1.69 6.55
N SER A 61 1.65 -1.57 5.99
CA SER A 61 0.48 -2.32 6.49
C SER A 61 0.66 -3.83 6.31
N ILE A 62 1.11 -4.27 5.12
CA ILE A 62 1.42 -5.69 4.84
C ILE A 62 2.50 -6.20 5.78
N PHE A 63 3.61 -5.46 5.91
CA PHE A 63 4.73 -5.84 6.76
C PHE A 63 4.30 -6.03 8.22
N ASN A 64 3.52 -5.08 8.76
CA ASN A 64 3.04 -5.15 10.13
C ASN A 64 2.06 -6.31 10.33
N GLU A 65 1.11 -6.49 9.41
CA GLU A 65 0.11 -7.56 9.53
C GLU A 65 0.78 -8.94 9.46
N ILE A 66 1.60 -9.18 8.45
CA ILE A 66 2.29 -10.46 8.27
C ILE A 66 3.22 -10.76 9.45
N LYS A 67 3.91 -9.75 9.99
CA LYS A 67 4.82 -9.92 11.13
C LYS A 67 4.09 -10.46 12.37
N TYR A 68 2.91 -9.94 12.68
CA TYR A 68 2.16 -10.32 13.87
C TYR A 68 1.09 -11.40 13.62
N HIS A 69 0.84 -11.78 12.36
CA HIS A 69 -0.03 -12.92 12.06
C HIS A 69 0.70 -14.24 12.35
N ASP A 70 0.03 -15.14 13.08
CA ASP A 70 0.43 -16.53 13.23
C ASP A 70 0.01 -17.28 11.97
N LEU A 71 0.96 -17.40 11.05
CA LEU A 71 0.87 -18.25 9.86
C LEU A 71 1.81 -19.43 10.08
N ASP A 72 1.34 -20.64 9.81
CA ASP A 72 2.17 -21.86 9.87
C ASP A 72 3.27 -21.89 8.80
N ASP A 73 3.16 -21.04 7.77
CA ASP A 73 4.09 -20.95 6.64
C ASP A 73 5.14 -19.85 6.86
N ALA A 74 6.21 -20.21 7.59
CA ALA A 74 7.30 -19.31 7.94
C ALA A 74 8.09 -18.80 6.72
N GLU A 75 8.25 -19.62 5.69
CA GLU A 75 8.98 -19.27 4.46
C GLU A 75 8.23 -18.18 3.67
N TRP A 76 6.92 -18.36 3.47
CA TRP A 76 6.08 -17.35 2.81
C TRP A 76 6.09 -16.03 3.57
N LYS A 77 5.97 -16.09 4.90
CA LYS A 77 6.01 -14.92 5.79
C LYS A 77 7.33 -14.15 5.63
N HIS A 78 8.46 -14.85 5.68
CA HIS A 78 9.77 -14.23 5.51
C HIS A 78 9.94 -13.58 4.13
N SER A 79 9.52 -14.28 3.07
CA SER A 79 9.57 -13.76 1.70
C SER A 79 8.74 -12.49 1.51
N MET A 80 7.50 -12.47 2.01
CA MET A 80 6.62 -11.31 1.91
C MET A 80 7.11 -10.11 2.73
N MET A 81 7.65 -10.35 3.92
CA MET A 81 8.27 -9.29 4.72
C MET A 81 9.48 -8.68 3.99
N GLY A 82 10.33 -9.51 3.40
CA GLY A 82 11.48 -9.07 2.60
C GLY A 82 11.05 -8.27 1.37
N PHE A 83 10.04 -8.74 0.63
CA PHE A 83 9.51 -8.03 -0.53
C PHE A 83 8.89 -6.68 -0.15
N SER A 84 8.18 -6.64 0.97
CA SER A 84 7.58 -5.39 1.49
C SER A 84 8.65 -4.37 1.86
N ALA A 85 9.71 -4.82 2.55
CA ALA A 85 10.85 -3.96 2.90
C ALA A 85 11.59 -3.44 1.65
N LEU A 86 11.80 -4.29 0.65
CA LEU A 86 12.43 -3.90 -0.61
C LEU A 86 11.61 -2.83 -1.34
N LEU A 87 10.29 -3.00 -1.45
CA LEU A 87 9.43 -2.00 -2.07
C LEU A 87 9.40 -0.68 -1.30
N MET A 88 9.37 -0.70 0.04
CA MET A 88 9.51 0.52 0.85
C MET A 88 10.81 1.29 0.54
N LEU A 89 11.92 0.56 0.34
CA LEU A 89 13.19 1.16 -0.06
C LEU A 89 13.13 1.75 -1.46
N ILE A 90 12.51 1.05 -2.44
CA ILE A 90 12.31 1.57 -3.79
C ILE A 90 11.47 2.86 -3.76
N TYR A 91 10.36 2.88 -3.01
CA TYR A 91 9.56 4.10 -2.85
C TYR A 91 10.33 5.25 -2.20
N SER A 92 11.15 4.95 -1.19
CA SER A 92 12.02 5.96 -0.57
C SER A 92 13.00 6.55 -1.60
N GLY A 93 13.58 5.72 -2.47
CA GLY A 93 14.43 6.18 -3.57
C GLY A 93 13.67 7.05 -4.58
N LEU A 94 12.46 6.64 -4.98
CA LEU A 94 11.59 7.45 -5.85
C LEU A 94 11.23 8.79 -5.21
N TYR A 95 11.02 8.82 -3.90
CA TYR A 95 10.75 10.05 -3.16
C TYR A 95 11.96 10.99 -3.17
N VAL A 96 13.17 10.48 -2.96
CA VAL A 96 14.40 11.27 -3.06
C VAL A 96 14.57 11.82 -4.48
N LEU A 97 14.33 11.02 -5.52
CA LEU A 97 14.37 11.50 -6.91
C LEU A 97 13.33 12.61 -7.17
N LEU A 98 12.14 12.49 -6.57
CA LEU A 98 11.12 13.53 -6.66
C LEU A 98 11.58 14.83 -6.00
N LEU A 99 12.17 14.77 -4.80
CA LEU A 99 12.73 15.95 -4.13
C LEU A 99 13.87 16.58 -4.95
N MET A 100 14.73 15.75 -5.54
CA MET A 100 15.82 16.25 -6.40
C MET A 100 15.31 16.94 -7.67
N SER A 101 14.13 16.56 -8.18
CA SER A 101 13.54 17.20 -9.36
C SER A 101 13.13 18.65 -9.13
N GLU A 102 13.02 19.10 -7.87
CA GLU A 102 12.76 20.50 -7.54
C GLU A 102 14.02 21.37 -7.64
N ILE A 103 15.21 20.75 -7.59
CA ILE A 103 16.52 21.42 -7.58
C ILE A 103 17.23 21.23 -8.94
N VAL A 104 17.03 20.06 -9.57
CA VAL A 104 17.75 19.63 -10.76
C VAL A 104 16.76 19.42 -11.91
N ASP A 105 16.79 20.31 -12.91
CA ASP A 105 15.86 20.31 -14.05
C ASP A 105 15.99 19.08 -14.97
N SER A 106 17.08 18.31 -14.88
CA SER A 106 17.30 17.12 -15.73
C SER A 106 16.52 15.88 -15.23
N VAL A 107 15.88 15.95 -14.07
CA VAL A 107 15.12 14.82 -13.52
C VAL A 107 13.74 14.72 -14.19
N ASN A 108 13.46 13.56 -14.79
CA ASN A 108 12.21 13.33 -15.48
C ASN A 108 11.07 12.95 -14.51
N VAL A 109 10.29 13.95 -14.08
CA VAL A 109 9.14 13.76 -13.17
C VAL A 109 8.08 12.81 -13.75
N LYS A 110 7.89 12.79 -15.08
CA LYS A 110 6.93 11.86 -15.72
C LYS A 110 7.39 10.41 -15.59
N ALA A 111 8.69 10.15 -15.66
CA ALA A 111 9.23 8.82 -15.42
C ALA A 111 8.98 8.38 -13.97
N ILE A 112 9.19 9.27 -12.99
CA ILE A 112 8.91 9.00 -11.57
C ILE A 112 7.41 8.72 -11.37
N LEU A 113 6.53 9.49 -12.02
CA LEU A 113 5.08 9.25 -11.98
C LEU A 113 4.74 7.84 -12.50
N ASN A 114 5.23 7.48 -13.68
CA ASN A 114 4.92 6.18 -14.28
C ASN A 114 5.49 5.02 -13.45
N SER A 115 6.72 5.14 -12.95
CA SER A 115 7.34 4.14 -12.09
C SER A 115 6.56 3.98 -10.78
N SER A 116 6.25 5.07 -10.08
CA SER A 116 5.49 5.03 -8.83
C SER A 116 4.09 4.45 -9.01
N LEU A 117 3.41 4.78 -10.11
CA LEU A 117 2.12 4.19 -10.46
C LEU A 117 2.24 2.68 -10.66
N ILE A 118 3.18 2.20 -11.47
CA ILE A 118 3.39 0.76 -11.71
C ILE A 118 3.69 0.02 -10.39
N PHE A 119 4.61 0.54 -9.58
CA PHE A 119 4.93 -0.08 -8.29
C PHE A 119 3.74 -0.07 -7.33
N SER A 120 2.90 0.98 -7.34
CA SER A 120 1.72 1.06 -6.49
C SER A 120 0.66 0.02 -6.87
N LEU A 121 0.49 -0.26 -8.16
CA LEU A 121 -0.36 -1.33 -8.65
C LEU A 121 0.17 -2.70 -8.22
N ILE A 122 1.48 -2.94 -8.35
CA ILE A 122 2.14 -4.16 -7.85
C ILE A 122 1.91 -4.30 -6.33
N SER A 123 2.02 -3.20 -5.59
CA SER A 123 1.80 -3.18 -4.13
C SER A 123 0.35 -3.51 -3.76
N LEU A 124 -0.62 -3.01 -4.53
CA LEU A 124 -2.02 -3.34 -4.35
C LEU A 124 -2.30 -4.81 -4.64
N LEU A 125 -1.71 -5.37 -5.71
CA LEU A 125 -1.79 -6.80 -6.00
C LEU A 125 -1.20 -7.64 -4.87
N LEU A 126 -0.09 -7.23 -4.28
CA LEU A 126 0.49 -7.93 -3.12
C LEU A 126 -0.36 -7.81 -1.88
N CYS A 127 -0.99 -6.66 -1.65
CA CYS A 127 -1.95 -6.49 -0.58
C CYS A 127 -3.11 -7.47 -0.74
N TRP A 128 -3.61 -7.64 -1.97
CA TRP A 128 -4.65 -8.61 -2.31
C TRP A 128 -4.19 -10.06 -2.12
N VAL A 129 -3.01 -10.43 -2.62
CA VAL A 129 -2.44 -11.78 -2.45
C VAL A 129 -2.24 -12.11 -0.97
N SER A 130 -1.76 -11.15 -0.19
CA SER A 130 -1.58 -11.31 1.26
C SER A 130 -2.93 -11.51 1.95
N TYR A 131 -3.94 -10.72 1.59
CA TYR A 131 -5.31 -10.88 2.09
C TYR A 131 -5.88 -12.27 1.76
N ASP A 132 -5.81 -12.70 0.50
CA ASP A 132 -6.32 -14.01 0.06
C ASP A 132 -5.65 -15.16 0.83
N ARG A 133 -4.31 -15.14 0.95
CA ARG A 133 -3.56 -16.15 1.68
C ARG A 133 -3.94 -16.18 3.16
N MET A 134 -4.00 -15.01 3.80
CA MET A 134 -4.39 -14.92 5.21
C MET A 134 -5.84 -15.40 5.40
N SER A 135 -6.76 -15.11 4.48
CA SER A 135 -8.16 -15.54 4.59
C SER A 135 -8.30 -17.07 4.58
N LYS A 136 -7.56 -17.75 3.70
CA LYS A 136 -7.55 -19.23 3.58
C LYS A 136 -6.98 -19.92 4.80
N SER A 137 -5.90 -19.38 5.38
CA SER A 137 -5.29 -19.94 6.60
C SER A 137 -6.27 -19.96 7.79
N SER A 138 -7.14 -18.94 7.92
CA SER A 138 -8.15 -18.94 8.99
C SER A 138 -9.31 -19.93 8.78
N GLU A 139 -9.66 -20.26 7.54
CA GLU A 139 -10.70 -21.27 7.30
C GLU A 139 -10.19 -22.67 7.65
N PHE A 140 -8.90 -22.95 7.40
CA PHE A 140 -8.30 -24.25 7.70
C PHE A 140 -8.22 -24.52 9.20
N GLY A 141 -7.78 -23.54 10.01
CA GLY A 141 -7.72 -23.67 11.48
C GLY A 141 -9.08 -23.71 12.19
N SER A 142 -10.20 -23.57 11.46
CA SER A 142 -11.57 -23.72 12.01
C SER A 142 -12.19 -25.10 11.77
N ARG A 143 -11.49 -25.97 11.02
CA ARG A 143 -11.95 -27.33 10.67
C ARG A 143 -11.25 -28.44 11.45
N GLU A 144 -10.30 -28.09 12.30
CA GLU A 144 -9.63 -28.98 13.27
C GLU A 144 -10.19 -28.76 14.68
#